data_AF-A0A833HHK9-F1
#
_entry.id   AF-A0A833HHK9-F1
#
_cell.length_a   1.000
_cell.length_b   1.000
_cell.length_c   1.000
_cell.angle_alpha   90.00
_cell.angle_beta   90.00
_cell.angle_gamma   90.00
#
_symmetry.space_group_name_H-M   'P 1'
#
loop_
_entity.id
_entity.type
_entity.pdbx_description
1 polymer ?
#
loop_
_entity_poly.entity_id
_entity_poly.type
_entity_poly.pdbx_seq_one_letter_code
_entity_poly.pdbx_strand_id
1 'polypeptide(L)' 'MAGIWAVVQHRDGKLHRGSWEAIAAAQALAAQRGGKAEAVVLGHGVDALAAEVAA' A
#
# COMPACT_ATOMS: atom_id res chain seq x y z
N MET A 1 -8.62 -14.20 -10.49
CA MET A 1 -7.85 -14.13 -9.22
C MET A 1 -8.12 -12.75 -8.61
N ALA A 2 -8.58 -12.65 -7.36
CA ALA A 2 -8.79 -11.34 -6.71
C ALA A 2 -7.47 -10.84 -6.09
N GLY A 3 -7.09 -9.60 -6.36
CA GLY A 3 -5.92 -8.95 -5.76
C GLY A 3 -6.13 -8.58 -4.29
N ILE A 4 -5.05 -8.32 -3.55
CA ILE A 4 -5.10 -7.77 -2.20
C ILE A 4 -4.68 -6.30 -2.26
N TRP A 5 -5.48 -5.41 -1.68
CA TRP A 5 -5.17 -3.98 -1.64
C TRP A 5 -4.81 -3.54 -0.23
N ALA A 6 -3.68 -2.86 -0.09
CA ALA A 6 -3.28 -2.13 1.11
C ALA A 6 -3.61 -0.65 0.90
N VAL A 7 -4.72 -0.18 1.47
CA VAL A 7 -5.04 1.26 1.45
C VAL A 7 -4.22 1.93 2.54
N VAL A 8 -3.32 2.84 2.14
CA VAL A 8 -2.37 3.48 3.06
C VAL A 8 -2.89 4.82 3.56
N GLN A 9 -2.56 5.14 4.81
CA GLN A 9 -2.85 6.45 5.40
C GLN A 9 -1.65 7.38 5.26
N HIS A 10 -1.92 8.63 4.91
CA HIS A 10 -0.95 9.72 4.95
C HIS A 10 -1.57 11.00 5.53
N ARG A 11 -0.73 11.92 5.98
CA ARG A 11 -1.10 13.28 6.37
C ARG A 11 0.02 14.22 5.96
N ASP A 12 -0.32 15.33 5.32
CA ASP A 12 0.63 16.36 4.88
C ASP A 12 1.81 15.78 4.08
N GLY A 13 1.51 14.85 3.16
CA GLY A 13 2.53 14.23 2.30
C GLY A 13 3.43 13.22 3.03
N LYS A 14 3.09 12.79 4.24
CA LYS A 14 3.87 11.82 5.03
C LYS A 14 3.05 10.56 5.30
N LEU A 15 3.64 9.41 4.99
CA LEU A 15 3.02 8.12 5.27
C LEU A 15 2.92 7.87 6.78
N HIS A 16 1.78 7.37 7.24
CA HIS A 16 1.67 6.86 8.61
C HIS A 16 2.48 5.57 8.75
N ARG A 17 3.18 5.38 9.87
CA ARG A 17 4.02 4.19 10.10
C ARG A 17 3.26 2.87 9.93
N GLY A 18 2.02 2.81 10.41
CA GLY A 18 1.15 1.63 10.27
C GLY A 18 0.82 1.25 8.83
N SER A 19 1.00 2.15 7.86
CA SER A 19 0.82 1.85 6.44
C SER A 19 1.82 0.80 5.94
N TRP A 20 3.05 0.81 6.45
CA TRP A 20 4.06 -0.20 6.10
C TRP A 20 3.70 -1.59 6.59
N GLU A 21 3.12 -1.69 7.78
CA GLU A 21 2.61 -2.95 8.33
C GLU A 21 1.44 -3.48 7.49
N ALA A 22 0.56 -2.60 7.02
CA ALA A 22 -0.55 -2.96 6.13
C ALA A 22 -0.05 -3.48 4.76
N ILE A 23 0.98 -2.85 4.18
CA ILE A 23 1.62 -3.31 2.94
C ILE A 23 2.22 -4.72 3.14
N ALA A 24 2.99 -4.91 4.21
CA ALA A 24 3.61 -6.20 4.50
C ALA A 24 2.56 -7.32 4.70
N ALA A 25 1.48 -7.02 5.43
CA ALA A 25 0.37 -7.95 5.62
C ALA A 25 -0.33 -8.29 4.29
N ALA A 26 -0.54 -7.30 3.42
CA ALA A 26 -1.13 -7.52 2.11
C ALA A 26 -0.26 -8.43 1.22
N GLN A 27 1.06 -8.22 1.23
CA GLN A 27 2.02 -9.07 0.51
C GLN A 27 1.96 -10.52 1.02
N ALA A 28 1.96 -10.73 2.34
CA ALA A 28 1.85 -12.06 2.94
C ALA A 28 0.54 -12.76 2.56
N LEU A 29 -0.59 -12.05 2.59
CA LEU A 29 -1.89 -12.58 2.19
C LEU A 29 -1.96 -12.90 0.70
N ALA A 30 -1.39 -12.04 -0.16
CA ALA A 30 -1.32 -12.26 -1.60
C ALA A 30 -0.49 -13.50 -1.93
N ALA A 31 0.64 -13.71 -1.26
CA ALA A 31 1.49 -14.88 -1.43
C ALA A 31 0.75 -16.20 -1.12
N GLN A 32 -0.07 -16.22 -0.06
CA GLN A 32 -0.89 -17.39 0.31
C GLN A 32 -1.95 -17.73 -0.74
N ARG A 33 -2.36 -16.75 -1.56
CA ARG A 33 -3.43 -16.88 -2.56
C ARG A 33 -2.91 -16.98 -4.00
N GLY A 34 -1.60 -16.98 -4.20
CA GLY A 34 -0.98 -16.93 -5.53
C GLY A 34 -1.31 -15.64 -6.30
N GLY A 35 -1.58 -14.54 -5.58
CA GLY A 35 -1.96 -13.25 -6.12
C GLY A 35 -0.89 -12.17 -5.98
N LYS A 36 -1.27 -10.93 -6.25
CA LYS A 36 -0.43 -9.73 -6.04
C LYS A 36 -1.06 -8.82 -4.99
N ALA A 37 -0.20 -8.10 -4.28
CA ALA A 37 -0.59 -7.01 -3.41
C ALA A 37 -0.37 -5.67 -4.13
N GLU A 38 -1.27 -4.72 -3.95
CA GLU A 38 -1.18 -3.36 -4.49
C GLU A 38 -1.36 -2.35 -3.35
N ALA A 39 -0.46 -1.37 -3.25
CA ALA A 39 -0.62 -0.24 -2.34
C ALA A 39 -1.50 0.82 -3.00
N VAL A 40 -2.50 1.32 -2.28
CA VAL A 40 -3.46 2.31 -2.78
C VAL A 40 -3.31 3.59 -1.95
N VAL A 41 -2.84 4.65 -2.59
CA VAL A 41 -2.71 5.99 -2.00
C VAL A 41 -3.87 6.88 -2.49
N LEU A 42 -4.55 7.56 -1.58
CA LEU A 42 -5.68 8.45 -1.89
C LEU A 42 -5.33 9.88 -1.47
N GLY A 43 -5.48 10.84 -2.38
CA GLY A 43 -5.30 12.26 -2.07
C GLY A 43 -4.90 13.09 -3.28
N HIS A 44 -4.77 14.40 -3.08
CA HIS A 44 -4.25 15.33 -4.08
C HIS A 44 -2.71 15.40 -3.98
N GLY A 45 -2.01 15.40 -5.11
CA GLY A 45 -0.55 15.56 -5.17
C GLY A 45 0.23 14.41 -4.53
N VAL A 46 -0.29 13.18 -4.59
CA VAL A 46 0.28 12.01 -3.90
C VAL A 46 1.25 11.19 -4.76
N ASP A 47 1.66 11.67 -5.94
CA ASP A 47 2.53 10.94 -6.87
C ASP A 47 3.86 10.50 -6.22
N ALA A 48 4.46 11.37 -5.41
CA ALA A 48 5.67 11.06 -4.67
C ALA A 48 5.46 9.95 -3.62
N LEU A 49 4.32 9.98 -2.90
CA LEU A 49 3.95 8.94 -1.94
C LEU A 49 3.67 7.61 -2.65
N ALA A 50 3.03 7.64 -3.82
CA ALA A 50 2.77 6.45 -4.64
C ALA A 50 4.09 5.80 -5.09
N ALA A 51 5.09 6.61 -5.47
CA ALA A 51 6.43 6.12 -5.79
C ALA A 51 7.15 5.54 -4.56
N GLU A 52 7.03 6.19 -3.39
CA GLU A 52 7.61 5.71 -2.13
C GLU A 52 7.06 4.33 -1.73
N VAL A 53 5.75 4.12 -1.79
CA VAL A 53 5.14 2.85 -1.38
C VAL A 53 5.28 1.72 -2.40
N ALA A 54 5.69 2.03 -3.63
CA ALA A 54 5.92 1.04 -4.68
C ALA A 54 7.37 0.53 -4.74
N ALA A 55 8.28 1.16 -3.99
CA ALA A 55 9.69 0.76 -3.89
C ALA A 55 9.88 -0.50 -3.02
#